data_AF-A0A812XH05-F1
#
_entry.id   AF-A0A812XH05-F1
#
_cell.length_a   1.000
_cell.length_b   1.000
_cell.length_c   1.000
_cell.angle_alpha   90.00
_cell.angle_beta   90.00
_cell.angle_gamma   90.00
#
_symmetry.space_group_name_H-M   'P 1'
#
loop_
_entity.id
_entity.type
_entity.pdbx_description
1 polymer ?
#
loop_
_entity_poly.entity_id
_entity_poly.type
_entity_poly.pdbx_seq_one_letter_code
_entity_poly.pdbx_strand_id
1 'polypeptide(L)'
;GVGVAIQALAQSPKAVEFRIFPATGKQLDAAGLQPAGEAPIESTKRVGIRLEVGKAAENAGELPAPVKVFQVSQSSNSAFIPLAKAIATELRWMPAGGVLAVESLLVGKSKNIWTRMYNMAQAVANVSDWQANPARPGVVRPFRCVAQERSVDMQLDDGPEGQPNVEPKALRLVLLADGHPPPRPDGSPG
;
A
#
# COMPACT_ATOMS: atom_id res chain seq x y z
N GLY A 1 -4.40 0.34 12.49
CA GLY A 1 -5.18 -0.79 11.93
C GLY A 1 -4.63 -1.24 10.59
N VAL A 2 -4.83 -0.46 9.53
CA VAL A 2 -4.50 -0.85 8.14
C VAL A 2 -3.05 -1.31 7.90
N GLY A 3 -2.04 -0.63 8.44
CA GLY A 3 -0.64 -1.07 8.28
C GLY A 3 -0.35 -2.45 8.89
N VAL A 4 -0.97 -2.78 10.03
CA VAL A 4 -0.81 -4.09 10.70
C VAL A 4 -1.49 -5.18 9.88
N ALA A 5 -2.70 -4.91 9.38
CA ALA A 5 -3.42 -5.87 8.54
C ALA A 5 -2.65 -6.17 7.24
N ILE A 6 -2.10 -5.15 6.58
CA ILE A 6 -1.25 -5.34 5.39
C ILE A 6 0.02 -6.13 5.71
N GLN A 7 0.68 -5.84 6.84
CA GLN A 7 1.85 -6.60 7.24
C GLN A 7 1.51 -8.08 7.46
N ALA A 8 0.38 -8.38 8.10
CA ALA A 8 -0.08 -9.76 8.28
C ALA A 8 -0.33 -10.46 6.93
N LEU A 9 -0.91 -9.77 5.94
CA LEU A 9 -1.08 -10.31 4.58
C LEU A 9 0.27 -10.61 3.92
N ALA A 10 1.26 -9.75 4.10
CA ALA A 10 2.58 -9.90 3.49
C ALA A 10 3.45 -11.01 4.12
N GLN A 11 3.20 -11.36 5.38
CA GLN A 11 3.86 -12.47 6.08
C GLN A 11 3.44 -13.85 5.56
N SER A 12 2.40 -13.92 4.73
CA SER A 12 2.06 -15.12 3.99
C SER A 12 3.25 -15.58 3.13
N PRO A 13 3.54 -16.90 3.04
CA PRO A 13 4.60 -17.42 2.18
C PRO A 13 4.36 -17.13 0.68
N LYS A 14 3.14 -16.74 0.32
CA LYS A 14 2.74 -16.36 -1.03
C LYS A 14 2.26 -14.92 -1.06
N ALA A 15 2.44 -14.26 -2.19
CA ALA A 15 1.89 -12.93 -2.43
C ALA A 15 0.36 -12.98 -2.33
N VAL A 16 -0.24 -12.06 -1.58
CA VAL A 16 -1.69 -12.07 -1.29
C VAL A 16 -2.35 -10.89 -1.97
N GLU A 17 -3.22 -11.17 -2.95
CA GLU A 17 -4.07 -10.15 -3.57
C GLU A 17 -5.18 -9.69 -2.61
N PHE A 18 -5.37 -8.39 -2.51
CA PHE A 18 -6.43 -7.80 -1.71
C PHE A 18 -7.00 -6.55 -2.37
N ARG A 19 -8.21 -6.19 -1.95
CA ARG A 19 -8.88 -4.94 -2.30
C ARG A 19 -9.10 -4.09 -1.07
N ILE A 20 -8.99 -2.79 -1.25
CA ILE A 20 -9.21 -1.80 -0.20
C ILE A 20 -10.58 -1.19 -0.43
N PHE A 21 -11.41 -1.17 0.60
CA PHE A 21 -12.73 -0.54 0.56
C PHE A 21 -12.90 0.39 1.75
N PRO A 22 -13.65 1.50 1.61
CA PRO A 22 -14.11 2.24 2.76
C PRO A 22 -15.01 1.34 3.63
N ALA A 23 -14.77 1.34 4.94
CA ALA A 23 -15.61 0.65 5.90
C ALA A 23 -16.77 1.56 6.33
N THR A 24 -17.97 1.01 6.35
CA THR A 24 -19.16 1.68 6.91
C THR A 24 -19.10 1.73 8.43
N GLY A 25 -19.83 2.67 9.06
CA GLY A 25 -19.93 2.75 10.52
C GLY A 25 -20.32 1.40 11.16
N LYS A 26 -21.32 0.72 10.59
CA LYS A 26 -21.77 -0.61 11.05
C LYS A 26 -20.67 -1.68 10.99
N GLN A 27 -19.83 -1.65 9.95
CA GLN A 27 -18.71 -2.60 9.83
C GLN A 27 -17.62 -2.33 10.88
N LEU A 28 -17.41 -1.06 11.23
CA LEU A 28 -16.48 -0.69 12.30
C LEU A 28 -17.01 -1.11 13.67
N ASP A 29 -18.30 -0.92 13.92
CA ASP A 29 -18.97 -1.38 15.15
C ASP A 29 -18.90 -2.91 15.30
N ALA A 30 -19.21 -3.64 14.23
CA ALA A 30 -19.12 -5.11 14.21
C ALA A 30 -17.69 -5.62 14.46
N ALA A 31 -16.67 -4.84 14.08
CA ALA A 31 -15.26 -5.15 14.33
C ALA A 31 -14.78 -4.70 15.73
N GLY A 32 -15.65 -4.13 16.56
CA GLY A 32 -15.30 -3.60 17.89
C GLY A 32 -14.40 -2.36 17.83
N LEU A 33 -14.32 -1.68 16.69
CA LEU A 33 -13.48 -0.51 16.50
C LEU A 33 -14.23 0.75 16.95
N GLN A 34 -14.07 1.10 18.22
CA GLN A 34 -14.64 2.32 18.79
C GLN A 34 -13.81 3.56 18.41
N PRO A 35 -14.41 4.77 18.38
CA PRO A 35 -13.68 6.00 18.14
C PRO A 35 -12.69 6.24 19.28
N ALA A 36 -11.56 6.86 18.98
CA ALA A 36 -10.65 7.30 20.03
C ALA A 36 -11.27 8.48 20.79
N GLY A 37 -11.85 8.21 21.96
CA GLY A 37 -12.35 9.22 22.91
C GLY A 37 -13.88 9.24 23.09
N GLU A 38 -14.32 9.81 24.22
CA GLU A 38 -15.73 10.00 24.63
C GLU A 38 -16.43 11.17 23.89
N ALA A 39 -15.98 11.53 22.69
CA ALA A 39 -16.57 12.65 21.97
C ALA A 39 -18.01 12.30 21.49
N PRO A 40 -18.96 13.25 21.54
CA PRO A 40 -20.34 13.02 21.12
C PRO A 40 -20.42 12.47 19.70
N ILE A 41 -21.16 11.38 19.54
CA ILE A 41 -21.21 10.50 18.36
C ILE A 41 -21.71 11.22 17.08
N GLU A 42 -22.32 12.40 17.20
CA GLU A 42 -23.10 13.02 16.13
C GLU A 42 -22.30 13.75 15.04
N SER A 43 -20.99 14.03 15.20
CA SER A 43 -20.28 14.90 14.25
C SER A 43 -18.96 14.38 13.67
N THR A 44 -18.37 13.31 14.21
CA THR A 44 -17.10 12.79 13.67
C THR A 44 -17.37 11.69 12.65
N LYS A 45 -17.27 12.04 11.37
CA LYS A 45 -17.32 11.09 10.25
C LYS A 45 -16.28 9.99 10.48
N ARG A 46 -16.72 8.80 10.90
CA ARG A 46 -15.84 7.65 11.10
C ARG A 46 -15.24 7.24 9.76
N VAL A 47 -13.92 7.34 9.65
CA VAL A 47 -13.18 6.86 8.49
C VAL A 47 -12.53 5.55 8.86
N GLY A 48 -12.93 4.49 8.16
CA GLY A 48 -12.36 3.17 8.33
C GLY A 48 -12.13 2.52 6.98
N ILE A 49 -11.31 1.48 6.98
CA ILE A 49 -10.94 0.74 5.78
C ILE A 49 -11.13 -0.74 6.06
N ARG A 50 -11.74 -1.43 5.10
CA ARG A 50 -11.86 -2.88 5.06
C ARG A 50 -10.93 -3.42 3.98
N LEU A 51 -10.16 -4.44 4.33
CA LEU A 51 -9.39 -5.23 3.37
C LEU A 51 -10.21 -6.47 3.01
N GLU A 52 -10.34 -6.75 1.72
CA GLU A 52 -10.98 -7.97 1.23
C GLU A 52 -9.94 -8.80 0.48
N VAL A 53 -9.67 -9.99 0.99
CA VAL A 53 -8.75 -10.95 0.38
C VAL A 53 -9.57 -11.81 -0.58
N GLY A 54 -9.21 -11.83 -1.86
CA GLY A 54 -9.92 -12.63 -2.87
C GLY A 54 -9.67 -14.13 -2.66
N LYS A 55 -10.61 -15.00 -3.07
CA LYS A 55 -10.40 -16.47 -3.03
C LYS A 55 -9.26 -16.95 -3.95
N ALA A 56 -8.90 -16.16 -4.96
CA ALA A 56 -7.74 -16.41 -5.83
C ALA A 56 -6.41 -15.86 -5.26
N ALA A 57 -6.45 -15.16 -4.13
CA ALA A 57 -5.32 -14.44 -3.57
C ALA A 57 -4.18 -15.33 -3.08
N GLU A 58 -4.43 -16.62 -2.85
CA GLU A 58 -3.37 -17.58 -2.49
C GLU A 58 -2.52 -18.00 -3.69
N ASN A 59 -2.83 -17.54 -4.90
CA ASN A 59 -2.05 -17.80 -6.11
C ASN A 59 -1.91 -16.53 -6.96
N ALA A 60 -1.64 -15.36 -6.33
CA ALA A 60 -0.94 -14.34 -7.08
C ALA A 60 0.41 -14.97 -7.47
N GLY A 61 0.51 -15.42 -8.72
CA GLY A 61 1.70 -16.10 -9.22
C GLY A 61 2.93 -15.21 -9.17
N GLU A 62 3.96 -15.55 -9.95
CA GLU A 62 5.11 -14.67 -10.06
C GLU A 62 4.66 -13.29 -10.59
N LEU A 63 4.76 -12.28 -9.73
CA LEU A 63 4.42 -10.91 -10.09
C LEU A 63 5.49 -10.40 -11.06
N PRO A 64 5.11 -9.73 -12.16
CA PRO A 64 6.08 -9.15 -13.05
C PRO A 64 6.89 -8.07 -12.31
N ALA A 65 8.11 -7.82 -12.79
CA ALA A 65 8.98 -6.82 -12.19
C ALA A 65 8.30 -5.43 -12.21
N PRO A 66 8.28 -4.70 -11.09
CA PRO A 66 7.69 -3.37 -11.06
C PRO A 66 8.49 -2.43 -11.95
N VAL A 67 7.78 -1.67 -12.80
CA VAL A 67 8.34 -0.62 -13.65
C VAL A 67 8.90 0.52 -12.80
N LYS A 68 8.29 0.75 -11.63
CA LYS A 68 8.73 1.77 -10.68
C LYS A 68 8.48 1.31 -9.24
N VAL A 69 9.43 1.64 -8.37
CA VAL A 69 9.38 1.33 -6.94
C VAL A 69 9.49 2.63 -6.14
N PHE A 70 8.48 2.91 -5.31
CA PHE A 70 8.52 3.99 -4.33
C PHE A 70 9.05 3.46 -3.00
N GLN A 71 10.26 3.85 -2.62
CA GLN A 71 10.81 3.50 -1.32
C GLN A 71 10.36 4.47 -0.23
N VAL A 72 9.75 3.94 0.83
CA VAL A 72 9.35 4.67 2.03
C VAL A 72 10.46 4.48 3.06
N SER A 73 11.28 5.53 3.25
CA SER A 73 12.45 5.55 4.14
C SER A 73 12.24 6.46 5.36
N GLN A 74 13.15 6.40 6.33
CA GLN A 74 13.11 7.28 7.52
C GLN A 74 13.43 8.75 7.21
N SER A 75 14.28 9.01 6.21
CA SER A 75 14.66 10.37 5.78
C SER A 75 13.61 11.02 4.88
N SER A 76 12.68 10.23 4.35
CA SER A 76 11.56 10.78 3.62
C SER A 76 10.65 11.48 4.64
N ASN A 77 10.61 12.82 4.60
CA ASN A 77 9.50 13.63 5.14
C ASN A 77 8.20 13.36 4.34
N SER A 78 8.00 12.12 3.88
CA SER A 78 6.88 11.70 3.07
C SER A 78 5.67 11.61 3.98
N ALA A 79 5.05 12.77 4.20
CA ALA A 79 3.63 12.78 4.49
C ALA A 79 2.94 11.87 3.47
N PHE A 80 2.00 11.05 3.91
CA PHE A 80 1.36 10.05 3.06
C PHE A 80 0.64 10.69 1.86
N ILE A 81 0.24 11.97 1.94
CA ILE A 81 -0.42 12.70 0.84
C ILE A 81 0.50 12.90 -0.37
N PRO A 82 1.72 13.46 -0.25
CA PRO A 82 2.70 13.47 -1.34
C PRO A 82 2.91 12.11 -1.99
N LEU A 83 3.08 11.05 -1.17
CA LEU A 83 3.27 9.69 -1.68
C LEU A 83 2.02 9.20 -2.44
N ALA A 84 0.82 9.41 -1.90
CA ALA A 84 -0.43 9.07 -2.56
C ALA A 84 -0.59 9.78 -3.92
N LYS A 85 -0.27 11.08 -3.99
CA LYS A 85 -0.29 11.84 -5.26
C LYS A 85 0.69 11.29 -6.29
N ALA A 86 1.91 10.93 -5.85
CA ALA A 86 2.90 10.33 -6.73
C ALA A 86 2.41 8.97 -7.26
N ILE A 87 1.93 8.08 -6.38
CA ILE A 87 1.35 6.78 -6.75
C ILE A 87 0.20 6.96 -7.74
N ALA A 88 -0.76 7.83 -7.46
CA ALA A 88 -1.91 8.10 -8.33
C ALA A 88 -1.48 8.58 -9.72
N THR A 89 -0.48 9.47 -9.78
CA THR A 89 0.05 10.00 -11.03
C THR A 89 0.70 8.91 -11.87
N GLU A 90 1.51 8.04 -11.26
CA GLU A 90 2.14 6.93 -11.97
C GLU A 90 1.11 5.91 -12.44
N LEU A 91 0.16 5.51 -11.58
CA LEU A 91 -0.87 4.54 -11.95
C LEU A 91 -1.72 4.99 -13.14
N ARG A 92 -1.99 6.29 -13.23
CA ARG A 92 -2.73 6.88 -14.34
C ARG A 92 -2.04 6.68 -15.68
N TRP A 93 -0.74 6.94 -15.75
CA TRP A 93 0.03 6.96 -17.00
C TRP A 93 0.83 5.69 -17.27
N MET A 94 0.71 4.70 -16.40
CA MET A 94 1.46 3.47 -16.51
C MET A 94 0.96 2.66 -17.73
N PRO A 95 1.85 2.02 -18.51
CA PRO A 95 1.45 1.17 -19.62
C PRO A 95 0.48 0.06 -19.18
N ALA A 96 -0.30 -0.49 -20.13
CA ALA A 96 -1.14 -1.64 -19.85
C ALA A 96 -0.29 -2.84 -19.38
N GLY A 97 -0.71 -3.50 -18.31
CA GLY A 97 0.07 -4.57 -17.67
C GLY A 97 1.28 -4.08 -16.85
N GLY A 98 1.47 -2.76 -16.76
CA GLY A 98 2.51 -2.18 -15.93
C GLY A 98 2.23 -2.40 -14.45
N VAL A 99 3.33 -2.50 -13.68
CA VAL A 99 3.29 -2.76 -12.25
C VAL A 99 4.04 -1.68 -11.50
N LEU A 100 3.41 -1.17 -10.45
CA LEU A 100 4.01 -0.23 -9.50
C LEU A 100 4.24 -0.95 -8.18
N ALA A 101 5.35 -0.66 -7.50
CA ALA A 101 5.56 -1.12 -6.13
C ALA A 101 5.78 0.05 -5.19
N VAL A 102 5.35 -0.11 -3.95
CA VAL A 102 5.67 0.75 -2.82
C VAL A 102 6.27 -0.13 -1.75
N GLU A 103 7.44 0.24 -1.25
CA GLU A 103 8.27 -0.62 -0.41
C GLU A 103 8.75 0.08 0.83
N SER A 104 8.83 -0.68 1.94
CA SER A 104 9.58 -0.24 3.11
C SER A 104 10.39 -1.38 3.71
N LEU A 105 11.65 -1.09 4.01
CA LEU A 105 12.51 -2.00 4.75
C LEU A 105 11.94 -2.24 6.16
N LEU A 106 11.98 -3.50 6.61
CA LEU A 106 11.57 -3.94 7.95
C LEU A 106 12.77 -3.98 8.91
N VAL A 107 13.65 -2.97 8.81
CA VAL A 107 14.87 -2.84 9.61
C VAL A 107 14.81 -1.60 10.52
N GLY A 108 15.43 -1.72 11.69
CA GLY A 108 15.58 -0.64 12.68
C GLY A 108 14.56 -0.67 13.82
N LYS A 109 14.42 0.45 14.53
CA LYS A 109 13.53 0.56 15.70
C LYS A 109 12.06 0.32 15.32
N SER A 110 11.32 -0.43 16.15
CA SER A 110 9.93 -0.81 15.91
C SER A 110 9.00 0.37 15.62
N LYS A 111 9.18 1.49 16.35
CA LYS A 111 8.44 2.74 16.10
C LYS A 111 8.64 3.26 14.67
N ASN A 112 9.87 3.21 14.17
CA ASN A 112 10.19 3.70 12.83
C ASN A 112 9.64 2.76 11.75
N ILE A 113 9.72 1.44 11.97
CA ILE A 113 9.10 0.45 11.07
C ILE A 113 7.59 0.70 10.99
N TRP A 114 6.93 0.82 12.14
CA TRP A 114 5.50 1.08 12.22
C TRP A 114 5.07 2.35 11.47
N THR A 115 5.76 3.47 11.69
CA THR A 115 5.45 4.73 11.00
C THR A 115 5.56 4.61 9.48
N ARG A 116 6.60 3.92 8.97
CA ARG A 116 6.76 3.74 7.52
C ARG A 116 5.67 2.85 6.93
N MET A 117 5.33 1.74 7.60
CA MET A 117 4.24 0.87 7.18
C MET A 117 2.90 1.60 7.21
N TYR A 118 2.67 2.43 8.23
CA TYR A 118 1.47 3.27 8.33
C TYR A 118 1.39 4.26 7.16
N ASN A 119 2.45 5.02 6.89
CA ASN A 119 2.46 6.00 5.79
C ASN A 119 2.24 5.35 4.43
N MET A 120 2.91 4.22 4.19
CA MET A 120 2.74 3.43 2.97
C MET A 120 1.29 2.97 2.79
N ALA A 121 0.74 2.32 3.83
CA ALA A 121 -0.61 1.78 3.78
C ALA A 121 -1.68 2.88 3.65
N GLN A 122 -1.49 4.01 4.35
CA GLN A 122 -2.37 5.16 4.25
C GLN A 122 -2.29 5.83 2.88
N ALA A 123 -1.11 5.89 2.25
CA ALA A 123 -0.97 6.44 0.90
C ALA A 123 -1.74 5.60 -0.13
N VAL A 124 -1.58 4.27 -0.10
CA VAL A 124 -2.30 3.35 -0.99
C VAL A 124 -3.82 3.42 -0.74
N ALA A 125 -4.23 3.51 0.52
CA ALA A 125 -5.65 3.68 0.85
C ALA A 125 -6.25 4.99 0.31
N ASN A 126 -5.51 6.10 0.38
CA ASN A 126 -5.96 7.37 -0.22
C ASN A 126 -6.08 7.26 -1.75
N VAL A 127 -5.14 6.56 -2.40
CA VAL A 127 -5.21 6.34 -3.85
C VAL A 127 -6.45 5.51 -4.22
N SER A 128 -6.75 4.47 -3.44
CA SER A 128 -7.96 3.65 -3.60
C SER A 128 -9.24 4.47 -3.36
N ASP A 129 -9.24 5.36 -2.37
CA ASP A 129 -10.37 6.27 -2.15
C ASP A 129 -10.57 7.24 -3.32
N TRP A 130 -9.49 7.81 -3.88
CA TRP A 130 -9.59 8.67 -5.08
C TRP A 130 -10.04 7.92 -6.33
N GLN A 131 -9.76 6.62 -6.42
CA GLN A 131 -10.30 5.76 -7.48
C GLN A 131 -11.82 5.56 -7.29
N ALA A 132 -12.28 5.33 -6.06
CA ALA A 132 -13.70 5.11 -5.76
C ALA A 132 -14.53 6.40 -5.78
N ASN A 133 -13.94 7.51 -5.34
CA ASN A 133 -14.55 8.83 -5.21
C ASN A 133 -13.73 9.88 -5.97
N PRO A 134 -13.66 9.79 -7.31
CA PRO A 134 -12.79 10.67 -8.10
C PRO A 134 -13.32 12.10 -8.13
N ALA A 135 -12.47 13.06 -7.77
CA ALA A 135 -12.78 14.49 -7.91
C ALA A 135 -12.98 14.92 -9.39
N ARG A 136 -12.35 14.19 -10.32
CA ARG A 136 -12.54 14.31 -11.78
C ARG A 136 -12.33 12.94 -12.43
N PRO A 137 -12.95 12.64 -13.58
CA PRO A 137 -12.75 11.36 -14.26
C PRO A 137 -11.27 11.06 -14.56
N GLY A 138 -10.85 9.81 -14.33
CA GLY A 138 -9.50 9.34 -14.70
C GLY A 138 -8.34 9.89 -13.86
N VAL A 139 -8.58 10.37 -12.63
CA VAL A 139 -7.49 10.77 -11.70
C VAL A 139 -6.61 9.59 -11.35
N VAL A 140 -7.24 8.45 -11.05
CA VAL A 140 -6.59 7.19 -10.72
C VAL A 140 -7.21 6.13 -11.62
N ARG A 141 -6.37 5.43 -12.39
CA ARG A 141 -6.82 4.28 -13.17
C ARG A 141 -7.15 3.12 -12.20
N PRO A 142 -8.15 2.27 -12.49
CA PRO A 142 -8.39 1.11 -11.67
C PRO A 142 -7.15 0.25 -11.45
N PHE A 143 -7.01 -0.30 -10.24
CA PHE A 143 -5.87 -1.14 -9.89
C PHE A 143 -6.24 -2.17 -8.83
N ARG A 144 -5.42 -3.21 -8.73
CA ARG A 144 -5.49 -4.26 -7.71
C ARG A 144 -4.24 -4.21 -6.84
N CYS A 145 -4.37 -4.56 -5.57
CA CYS A 145 -3.24 -4.55 -4.62
C CYS A 145 -2.78 -5.96 -4.32
N VAL A 146 -1.47 -6.15 -4.19
CA VAL A 146 -0.87 -7.39 -3.71
C VAL A 146 0.14 -7.05 -2.62
N ALA A 147 0.06 -7.75 -1.48
CA ALA A 147 1.01 -7.62 -0.38
C ALA A 147 2.01 -8.78 -0.42
N GLN A 148 3.29 -8.47 -0.25
CA GLN A 148 4.37 -9.44 -0.24
C GLN A 148 5.49 -8.99 0.70
N GLU A 149 6.05 -9.92 1.47
CA GLU A 149 7.34 -9.75 2.12
C GLU A 149 8.45 -10.28 1.20
N ARG A 150 9.52 -9.50 1.02
CA ARG A 150 10.63 -9.82 0.12
C ARG A 150 11.97 -9.73 0.86
N SER A 151 12.85 -10.71 0.68
CA SER A 151 14.26 -10.57 1.05
C SER A 151 14.94 -9.52 0.18
N VAL A 152 15.68 -8.60 0.80
CA VAL A 152 16.46 -7.58 0.13
C VAL A 152 17.93 -7.96 0.24
N ASP A 153 18.59 -8.02 -0.90
CA ASP A 153 20.04 -8.20 -0.96
C ASP A 153 20.70 -6.86 -0.62
N MET A 154 20.81 -6.58 0.68
CA MET A 154 21.58 -5.46 1.23
C MET A 154 22.57 -6.02 2.23
N GLN A 155 23.86 -5.79 2.00
CA GLN A 155 24.86 -5.94 3.04
C GLN A 155 24.64 -4.83 4.07
N LEU A 156 24.17 -5.20 5.26
CA LEU A 156 24.15 -4.31 6.41
C LEU A 156 25.53 -4.39 7.06
N ASP A 157 26.34 -3.34 6.92
CA ASP A 157 27.71 -3.30 7.46
C ASP A 157 27.77 -3.31 9.01
N ASP A 158 26.65 -3.12 9.69
CA ASP A 158 26.60 -2.88 11.15
C ASP A 158 25.89 -3.99 11.96
N GLY A 159 26.13 -5.26 11.63
CA GLY A 159 25.73 -6.37 12.50
C GLY A 159 26.67 -6.52 13.70
N PRO A 160 26.21 -6.65 14.95
CA PRO A 160 27.09 -7.00 16.07
C PRO A 160 27.77 -8.35 15.79
N GLU A 161 29.09 -8.42 15.98
CA GLU A 161 29.88 -9.65 15.77
C GLU A 161 29.20 -10.85 16.45
N GLY A 162 28.90 -11.89 15.67
CA GLY A 162 28.39 -13.17 16.18
C GLY A 162 26.88 -13.40 16.07
N GLN A 163 26.09 -12.47 15.50
CA GLN A 163 24.70 -12.79 15.13
C GLN A 163 24.62 -13.40 13.72
N PRO A 164 23.76 -14.40 13.50
CA PRO A 164 23.52 -14.91 12.15
C PRO A 164 23.07 -13.76 11.25
N ASN A 165 23.64 -13.70 10.04
CA ASN A 165 23.31 -12.67 9.06
C ASN A 165 21.83 -12.83 8.66
N VAL A 166 20.93 -12.11 9.34
CA VAL A 166 19.50 -12.12 9.02
C VAL A 166 19.34 -11.23 7.79
N GLU A 167 19.05 -11.84 6.65
CA GLU A 167 18.74 -11.08 5.43
C GLU A 167 17.63 -10.06 5.71
N PRO A 168 17.88 -8.76 5.44
CA PRO A 168 16.89 -7.75 5.70
C PRO A 168 15.67 -7.97 4.82
N LYS A 169 14.50 -7.88 5.43
CA LYS A 169 13.20 -8.04 4.76
C LYS A 169 12.59 -6.68 4.41
N ALA A 170 11.83 -6.62 3.34
CA ALA A 170 11.01 -5.48 2.96
C ALA A 170 9.55 -5.90 2.84
N LEU A 171 8.67 -5.02 3.34
CA LEU A 171 7.25 -5.07 3.02
C LEU A 171 7.04 -4.36 1.68
N ARG A 172 6.48 -5.08 0.71
CA ARG A 172 6.16 -4.60 -0.64
C ARG A 172 4.65 -4.62 -0.85
N LEU A 173 4.10 -3.47 -1.25
CA LEU A 173 2.78 -3.36 -1.82
C LEU A 173 2.91 -3.18 -3.33
N VAL A 174 2.39 -4.14 -4.08
CA VAL A 174 2.34 -4.10 -5.54
C VAL A 174 0.97 -3.61 -5.98
N LEU A 175 0.94 -2.65 -6.89
CA LEU A 175 -0.25 -2.09 -7.48
C LEU A 175 -0.26 -2.47 -8.97
N LEU A 176 -1.21 -3.34 -9.34
CA LEU A 176 -1.41 -3.84 -10.68
C LEU A 176 -2.47 -2.98 -11.35
N ALA A 177 -2.07 -2.18 -12.34
CA ALA A 177 -3.00 -1.29 -13.00
C ALA A 177 -3.84 -2.04 -14.05
N ASP A 178 -5.15 -1.83 -14.03
CA ASP A 178 -6.09 -2.51 -14.92
C ASP A 178 -6.51 -1.57 -16.08
N GLY A 179 -6.61 -2.14 -17.29
CA GLY A 179 -7.04 -1.42 -18.49
C GLY A 179 -5.96 -0.52 -19.11
N HIS A 180 -6.32 0.15 -20.20
CA HIS A 180 -5.40 1.04 -20.93
C HIS A 180 -5.27 2.40 -20.23
N PRO A 181 -4.06 3.01 -20.27
CA PRO A 181 -3.89 4.38 -19.81
C PRO A 181 -4.76 5.33 -20.66
N PRO A 182 -5.26 6.44 -20.07
CA PRO A 182 -5.95 7.46 -20.84
C PRO A 182 -4.96 8.14 -21.81
N PRO A 183 -5.45 8.74 -22.91
CA PRO A 183 -4.59 9.52 -23.80
C PRO A 183 -3.93 10.66 -23.03
N ARG A 184 -2.65 10.90 -23.31
CA ARG A 184 -1.91 12.00 -22.70
C ARG A 184 -2.40 13.35 -23.25
N PRO A 185 -2.29 14.44 -22.46
CA PRO A 185 -2.74 15.76 -22.90
C PRO A 185 -2.01 16.27 -24.17
N ASP A 186 -0.81 15.74 -24.43
CA ASP A 186 0.02 16.04 -25.60
C ASP A 186 -0.33 15.18 -26.82
N GLY A 187 -1.33 14.31 -26.73
CA GLY A 187 -1.75 13.42 -27.82
C GLY A 187 -0.86 12.20 -28.04
N SER A 188 0.19 12.02 -27.23
CA SER A 188 1.00 10.81 -27.29
C SER A 188 0.23 9.60 -26.71
N PRO A 189 0.49 8.37 -27.22
CA PRO A 189 -0.09 7.17 -26.63
C PRO A 189 0.29 7.07 -25.16
N GLY A 190 -0.70 6.73 -24.33
CA GLY A 190 -0.57 6.58 -22.88
C GLY A 190 0.27 5.38 -22.49
#